data_AF-A0A3S3UUN5-F1
#
_entry.id   AF-A0A3S3UUN5-F1
#
_cell.length_a   1.000
_cell.length_b   1.000
_cell.length_c   1.000
_cell.angle_alpha   90.00
_cell.angle_beta   90.00
_cell.angle_gamma   90.00
#
_symmetry.space_group_name_H-M   'P 1'
#
loop_
_entity.id
_entity.type
_entity.pdbx_description
1 polymer ?
#
loop_
_entity_poly.entity_id
_entity_poly.type
_entity_poly.pdbx_seq_one_letter_code
_entity_poly.pdbx_strand_id
1 'polypeptide(L)' 'MSIIDTRTPDAKRLIPGATGDWEIIIGLEVHAQVISQAKLFSGASTSFGAAPNANV' A
#
# COMPACT_ATOMS: atom_id res chain seq x y z
N MET A 1 -21.37 3.17 17.65
CA MET A 1 -20.50 3.73 16.60
C MET A 1 -21.04 3.23 15.27
N SER A 2 -21.64 4.09 14.45
CA SER A 2 -22.10 3.69 13.11
C SER A 2 -20.95 3.91 12.14
N ILE A 3 -20.50 2.86 11.46
CA ILE A 3 -19.63 3.04 10.30
C ILE A 3 -20.54 3.52 9.16
N ILE A 4 -20.34 4.76 8.72
CA ILE A 4 -21.04 5.27 7.53
C ILE A 4 -20.23 4.79 6.34
N ASP A 5 -20.66 3.70 5.73
CA ASP A 5 -20.11 3.23 4.46
C ASP A 5 -20.71 4.09 3.33
N THR A 6 -19.87 4.84 2.64
CA THR A 6 -20.28 5.71 1.52
C THR A 6 -20.33 4.97 0.18
N ARG A 7 -19.98 3.68 0.17
CA ARG A 7 -19.92 2.87 -1.05
C ARG A 7 -21.30 2.31 -1.40
N THR A 8 -21.55 2.10 -2.70
CA THR A 8 -22.68 1.31 -3.17
C THR A 8 -22.21 -0.14 -3.37
N PRO A 9 -22.67 -1.11 -2.55
CA PRO A 9 -22.26 -2.50 -2.70
C PRO A 9 -22.84 -3.12 -3.98
N ASP A 10 -22.01 -3.89 -4.70
CA ASP A 10 -22.46 -4.70 -5.84
C ASP A 10 -22.84 -6.10 -5.32
N ALA A 11 -24.13 -6.43 -5.40
CA ALA A 11 -24.65 -7.72 -4.94
C ALA A 11 -23.95 -8.94 -5.59
N LYS A 12 -23.40 -8.79 -6.81
CA LYS A 12 -22.67 -9.88 -7.49
C LYS A 12 -21.31 -10.20 -6.87
N ARG A 13 -20.78 -9.30 -6.04
CA ARG A 13 -19.48 -9.44 -5.37
C ARG A 13 -19.61 -9.97 -3.95
N LEU A 14 -20.84 -10.15 -3.46
CA LEU A 14 -21.07 -10.74 -2.16
C LEU A 14 -20.81 -12.24 -2.19
N ILE A 15 -20.33 -12.76 -1.07
CA ILE A 15 -20.00 -14.16 -0.89
C ILE A 15 -20.90 -14.73 0.20
N PRO A 16 -21.58 -15.87 -0.04
CA PRO A 16 -22.47 -16.45 0.95
C PRO A 16 -21.67 -16.96 2.16
N GLY A 17 -22.10 -16.57 3.35
CA GLY A 17 -21.60 -17.06 4.63
C GLY A 17 -22.69 -17.69 5.48
N ALA A 18 -22.30 -18.30 6.60
CA ALA A 18 -23.23 -19.01 7.50
C ALA A 18 -24.34 -18.11 8.09
N THR A 19 -24.12 -16.80 8.16
CA THR A 19 -25.03 -15.83 8.78
C THR A 19 -25.59 -14.80 7.79
N GLY A 20 -25.30 -14.94 6.49
CA GLY A 20 -25.68 -13.97 5.45
C GLY A 20 -24.59 -13.76 4.40
N ASP A 21 -24.88 -12.88 3.45
CA ASP A 21 -23.95 -12.49 2.38
C ASP A 21 -22.91 -11.47 2.89
N TRP A 22 -21.65 -11.67 2.53
CA TRP A 22 -20.51 -10.86 3.01
C TRP A 22 -19.73 -10.23 1.86
N GLU A 23 -19.16 -9.04 2.09
CA GLU A 23 -18.23 -8.39 1.19
C GLU A 23 -16.80 -8.49 1.76
N ILE A 24 -15.82 -8.86 0.92
CA ILE A 24 -14.41 -8.85 1.31
C ILE A 24 -13.82 -7.46 1.07
N ILE A 25 -13.30 -6.84 2.13
CA ILE A 25 -12.60 -5.55 2.08
C ILE A 25 -11.13 -5.75 2.43
N ILE A 26 -10.23 -5.45 1.49
CA ILE A 26 -8.78 -5.58 1.67
C ILE A 26 -8.12 -4.23 1.37
N GLY A 27 -7.26 -3.78 2.28
CA GLY A 27 -6.35 -2.66 2.05
C GLY A 27 -4.93 -3.16 1.78
N LEU A 28 -4.22 -2.50 0.85
CA LEU A 28 -2.81 -2.78 0.57
C LEU A 28 -1.97 -1.53 0.83
N GLU A 29 -0.83 -1.71 1.47
CA GLU A 29 0.22 -0.69 1.58
C GLU A 29 1.43 -1.15 0.78
N VAL A 30 1.82 -0.36 -0.21
CA VAL A 30 2.90 -0.72 -1.15
C VAL A 30 4.02 0.31 -1.05
N HIS A 31 5.23 -0.15 -0.78
CA HIS A 31 6.44 0.68 -0.81
C HIS A 31 7.21 0.36 -2.09
N ALA A 32 7.46 1.37 -2.92
CA ALA A 32 8.21 1.23 -4.16
C ALA A 32 9.34 2.26 -4.20
N GLN A 33 10.56 1.80 -4.48
CA GLN A 33 11.73 2.67 -4.60
C GLN A 33 11.71 3.38 -5.96
N VAL A 34 11.79 4.71 -5.93
CA VAL A 34 12.00 5.51 -7.15
C VAL A 34 13.42 5.27 -7.67
N ILE A 35 13.55 4.97 -8.98
CA ILE A 35 14.84 4.77 -9.64
C ILE A 35 15.47 6.14 -9.96
N SER A 36 15.82 6.90 -8.92
CA SER A 36 16.56 8.15 -9.00
C SER A 36 18.06 7.91 -8.81
N GLN A 37 18.91 8.82 -9.29
CA GLN A 37 20.37 8.77 -9.04
C GLN A 37 20.77 9.38 -7.68
N ALA A 38 19.92 10.25 -7.13
CA ALA A 38 20.14 10.91 -5.84
C ALA A 38 18.96 10.67 -4.89
N LYS A 39 19.20 10.78 -3.58
CA LYS A 39 18.16 10.70 -2.54
C LYS A 39 17.13 11.82 -2.71
N LEU A 40 15.95 11.63 -2.13
CA LEU A 40 14.83 12.57 -2.29
C LEU A 40 15.12 13.98 -1.75
N PHE A 41 15.92 14.08 -0.68
CA PHE A 41 16.21 15.35 0.01
C PHE A 41 17.72 15.65 0.10
N SER A 42 18.57 14.93 -0.63
CA SER A 42 20.01 15.21 -0.72
C SER A 42 20.61 14.70 -2.02
N GLY A 43 21.79 15.21 -2.39
CA GLY A 43 22.53 14.76 -3.58
C GLY A 43 23.22 13.40 -3.44
N ALA A 44 23.08 12.70 -2.30
CA ALA A 44 23.75 11.43 -2.06
C ALA A 44 23.20 10.31 -2.95
N SER A 45 24.07 9.37 -3.34
CA SER A 45 23.71 8.27 -4.22
C SER A 45 22.67 7.33 -3.60
N THR A 46 21.73 6.84 -4.43
CA THR A 46 20.78 5.75 -4.12
C THR A 46 21.32 4.37 -4.48
N SER A 47 22.53 4.29 -5.07
CA SER A 47 23.13 3.04 -5.52
C SER A 47 23.41 2.08 -4.36
N PHE A 48 23.10 0.81 -4.56
CA PHE A 48 23.41 -0.24 -3.60
C PHE A 48 24.92 -0.59 -3.58
N GLY A 49 25.40 -1.18 -2.48
CA GLY A 49 26.74 -1.79 -2.39
C GLY A 49 27.87 -0.88 -1.92
N ALA A 50 27.59 0.37 -1.53
CA ALA A 50 28.59 1.24 -0.94
C ALA A 50 28.96 0.79 0.49
N ALA A 51 30.15 1.18 0.96
CA ALA A 51 30.58 0.94 2.34
C ALA A 51 29.67 1.66 3.35
N PRO A 52 29.63 1.22 4.62
CA PRO A 52 28.84 1.90 5.66
C PRO A 52 29.17 3.39 5.73
N ASN A 53 28.12 4.23 5.75
CA ASN A 53 28.21 5.69 5.77
C ASN A 53 28.94 6.33 4.57
N ALA A 54 29.14 5.61 3.47
CA ALA A 54 29.77 6.17 2.27
C ALA A 54 28.81 6.99 1.38
N ASN A 55 27.50 6.71 1.47
CA ASN A 55 26.43 7.47 0.78
C ASN A 55 25.59 8.25 1.81
N VAL A 56 26.18 9.18 2.56
CA VAL A 56 25.44 10.04 3.52
C VAL A 56 25.05 11.36 2.89
#